data_AF-A0A968KBE1-F1
#
_entry.id   AF-A0A968KBE1-F1
#
_cell.length_a   1.000
_cell.length_b   1.000
_cell.length_c   1.000
_cell.angle_alpha   90.00
_cell.angle_beta   90.00
_cell.angle_gamma   90.00
#
_symmetry.space_group_name_H-M   'P 1'
#
loop_
_entity.id
_entity.type
_entity.pdbx_description
1 polymer ?
#
loop_
_entity_poly.entity_id
_entity_poly.type
_entity_poly.pdbx_seq_one_letter_code
_entity_poly.pdbx_strand_id
1 'polypeptide(L)' 'VVVGGSFGGLTAAHELRRLLPRGQIDITVVSKDDRFYFIPSLPWVTMGHRTLEQISFLLKPSLNRKKINCIIGE' A
#
# COMPACT_ATOMS: atom_id res chain seq x y z
N VAL A 1 -1.56 12.28 -7.27
CA VAL A 1 -2.44 11.25 -6.65
C VAL A 1 -2.19 9.93 -7.36
N VAL A 2 -2.15 8.82 -6.64
CA VAL A 2 -2.01 7.46 -7.17
C VAL A 2 -3.26 6.67 -6.80
N VAL A 3 -3.91 6.06 -7.79
CA VAL A 3 -5.12 5.25 -7.57
C VAL A 3 -4.71 3.78 -7.52
N GLY A 4 -5.11 3.09 -6.45
CA GLY A 4 -4.77 1.70 -6.16
C GLY A 4 -3.71 1.56 -5.06
N GLY A 5 -4.03 0.81 -4.00
CA GLY A 5 -3.14 0.52 -2.87
C GLY A 5 -2.40 -0.82 -2.95
N SER A 6 -2.33 -1.44 -4.13
CA SER A 6 -1.64 -2.72 -4.35
C SER A 6 -0.22 -2.52 -4.94
N PHE A 7 0.41 -3.58 -5.45
CA PHE A 7 1.80 -3.59 -5.92
C PHE A 7 2.19 -2.38 -6.77
N GLY A 8 1.47 -2.13 -7.87
CA GLY A 8 1.80 -1.04 -8.79
C GLY A 8 1.67 0.34 -8.13
N GLY A 9 0.57 0.59 -7.43
CA GLY A 9 0.32 1.89 -6.81
C GLY A 9 1.25 2.18 -5.64
N LEU A 10 1.56 1.18 -4.81
CA LEU A 10 2.54 1.34 -3.74
C LEU A 10 3.94 1.58 -4.30
N THR A 11 4.38 0.81 -5.30
CA THR A 11 5.68 1.05 -5.95
C THR A 11 5.76 2.45 -6.54
N ALA A 12 4.74 2.86 -7.30
CA ALA A 12 4.69 4.20 -7.88
C ALA A 12 4.75 5.30 -6.81
N ALA A 13 3.98 5.18 -5.73
CA ALA A 13 3.98 6.16 -4.65
C ALA A 13 5.35 6.26 -3.95
N HIS A 14 6.03 5.14 -3.72
CA HIS A 14 7.36 5.12 -3.11
C HIS A 14 8.42 5.71 -4.04
N GLU A 15 8.37 5.39 -5.33
CA GLU A 15 9.29 5.96 -6.32
C GLU A 15 9.09 7.47 -6.48
N LEU A 16 7.84 7.94 -6.56
CA LEU A 16 7.54 9.36 -6.57
C LEU A 16 8.07 10.05 -5.29
N ARG A 17 7.91 9.44 -4.12
CA ARG A 17 8.41 10.01 -2.85
C ARG A 17 9.93 10.07 -2.81
N ARG A 18 10.62 9.17 -3.50
CA ARG A 18 12.08 9.13 -3.64
C ARG A 18 12.61 10.18 -4.62
N LEU A 19 11.92 10.34 -5.75
CA LEU A 19 12.37 11.21 -6.85
C LEU A 19 11.98 12.68 -6.64
N LEU A 20 10.86 12.95 -5.99
CA LEU A 20 10.34 14.30 -5.84
C LEU A 20 10.85 15.00 -4.56
N PRO A 21 11.12 16.32 -4.60
CA PRO A 21 11.51 17.10 -3.44
C PRO A 21 10.53 16.95 -2.28
N ARG A 22 11.06 16.81 -1.06
CA ARG A 22 10.24 16.71 0.16
C ARG A 22 9.67 18.09 0.50
N GLY A 23 8.38 18.12 0.84
CA GLY A 23 7.67 19.34 1.27
C GLY A 23 7.13 20.24 0.15
N GLN A 24 7.44 19.94 -1.12
CA GLN A 24 6.86 20.67 -2.26
C GLN A 24 5.67 19.95 -2.89
N ILE A 25 5.69 18.61 -2.85
CA ILE A 25 4.68 17.77 -3.50
C ILE A 25 4.15 16.76 -2.49
N ASP A 26 2.83 16.81 -2.32
CA ASP A 26 2.07 15.82 -1.57
C ASP A 26 1.70 14.64 -2.46
N ILE A 27 1.98 13.44 -1.96
CA ILE A 27 1.66 12.19 -2.63
C ILE A 27 0.55 11.53 -1.82
N THR A 28 -0.57 11.28 -2.48
CA THR A 28 -1.74 10.62 -1.89
C THR A 28 -2.04 9.35 -2.66
N VAL A 29 -2.18 8.24 -1.94
CA VAL A 29 -2.68 6.96 -2.44
C VAL A 29 -4.15 6.82 -2.06
N VAL A 30 -4.99 6.57 -3.06
CA VAL A 30 -6.41 6.21 -2.85
C VAL A 30 -6.53 4.69 -3.04
N SER A 31 -7.07 4.00 -2.05
CA SER A 31 -7.24 2.54 -2.08
C SER A 31 -8.64 2.15 -1.65
N LYS A 32 -9.21 1.14 -2.30
CA LYS A 32 -10.48 0.54 -1.88
C LYS A 32 -10.36 -0.16 -0.54
N ASP A 33 -9.29 -0.92 -0.34
CA ASP A 33 -9.01 -1.66 0.89
C ASP A 33 -8.05 -0.89 1.81
N ASP A 34 -8.21 -1.04 3.12
CA ASP A 34 -7.33 -0.46 4.15
C ASP A 34 -6.02 -1.23 4.36
N ARG A 35 -5.93 -2.43 3.78
CA ARG A 35 -4.82 -3.37 3.88
C ARG A 35 -4.25 -3.69 2.52
N PHE A 36 -2.93 -3.84 2.48
CA PHE A 36 -2.26 -4.54 1.39
C PHE A 36 -2.37 -6.04 1.62
N TYR A 37 -2.70 -6.80 0.58
CA TYR A 37 -2.59 -8.26 0.57
C TYR A 37 -1.55 -8.68 -0.45
N PHE A 38 -0.61 -9.54 -0.04
CA PHE A 38 0.26 -10.23 -0.97
C PHE A 38 -0.51 -11.38 -1.62
N ILE A 39 -1.33 -11.02 -2.62
CA ILE A 39 -2.23 -11.92 -3.37
C ILE A 39 -1.53 -13.21 -3.85
N PRO A 40 -0.26 -13.18 -4.32
CA PRO A 40 0.42 -14.42 -4.73
C PRO A 40 0.56 -15.48 -3.61
N SER A 41 0.42 -15.12 -2.33
CA SER A 41 0.47 -16.08 -1.22
C SER A 41 -0.89 -16.66 -0.80
N LEU A 42 -2.00 -16.27 -1.44
CA LEU A 42 -3.32 -16.80 -1.11
C LEU A 42 -3.41 -18.34 -1.19
N PRO A 43 -2.75 -19.05 -2.14
CA PRO A 43 -2.76 -20.52 -2.14
C PRO A 43 -2.24 -21.13 -0.83
N TRP A 44 -1.21 -20.52 -0.22
CA TRP A 44 -0.66 -20.97 1.06
C TRP A 44 -1.61 -20.72 2.22
N VAL A 45 -2.43 -19.68 2.14
CA VAL A 45 -3.50 -19.42 3.13
C VAL A 45 -4.59 -20.48 3.01
N THR A 46 -5.03 -20.80 1.80
CA THR A 46 -6.06 -21.84 1.58
C THR A 46 -5.59 -23.24 1.98
N MET A 47 -4.28 -23.51 1.92
CA MET A 47 -3.67 -24.76 2.38
C MET A 47 -3.37 -24.77 3.90
N GLY A 48 -3.64 -23.68 4.62
CA GLY A 48 -3.38 -23.57 6.06
C GLY A 48 -1.90 -23.36 6.45
N HIS A 49 -1.01 -23.15 5.48
CA HIS A 49 0.41 -22.87 5.73
C HIS A 49 0.69 -21.42 6.14
N ARG A 50 -0.24 -20.50 5.86
CA ARG A 50 -0.16 -19.07 6.21
C ARG A 50 -1.50 -18.54 6.69
N THR A 51 -1.49 -17.44 7.44
CA THR A 51 -2.71 -16.67 7.77
C THR A 51 -2.78 -15.38 6.95
N LEU A 52 -3.96 -14.75 6.88
CA LEU A 52 -4.13 -13.47 6.19
C LEU A 52 -3.26 -12.37 6.80
N GLU A 53 -3.08 -12.38 8.13
CA GLU A 53 -2.26 -11.42 8.86
C GLU A 53 -0.78 -11.56 8.51
N GLN A 54 -0.32 -12.77 8.20
CA GLN A 54 1.07 -13.01 7.79
C GLN A 54 1.38 -12.51 6.37
N ILE A 55 0.35 -12.30 5.55
CA ILE A 55 0.49 -11.86 4.15
C ILE A 55 -0.04 -10.44 3.91
N SER A 56 -0.40 -9.71 4.97
CA SER A 56 -1.00 -8.39 4.86
C SER A 56 -0.48 -7.38 5.88
N PHE A 57 -0.65 -6.10 5.57
CA PHE A 57 -0.35 -5.00 6.49
C PHE A 57 -1.27 -3.82 6.24
N LEU A 58 -1.46 -2.96 7.26
CA LEU A 58 -2.27 -1.75 7.16
C LEU A 58 -1.58 -0.68 6.31
N LEU A 59 -2.29 -0.15 5.31
CA LEU A 59 -1.74 0.83 4.36
C LEU A 59 -1.46 2.17 5.01
N LYS A 60 -2.45 2.74 5.72
CA LYS A 60 -2.36 4.07 6.35
C LYS A 60 -1.10 4.25 7.21
N PRO A 61 -0.83 3.44 8.25
CA PRO A 61 0.36 3.62 9.09
C PRO A 61 1.66 3.39 8.31
N SER A 62 1.67 2.44 7.36
CA SER A 62 2.85 2.14 6.53
C SER A 62 3.24 3.33 5.65
N LEU A 63 2.26 3.91 4.94
CA LEU A 63 2.45 5.04 4.04
C LEU A 63 2.72 6.36 4.78
N ASN A 64 2.00 6.61 5.88
CA ASN A 64 2.19 7.83 6.67
C ASN A 64 3.62 7.93 7.23
N ARG A 65 4.22 6.80 7.64
CA ARG A 65 5.63 6.75 8.08
C ARG A 65 6.62 7.23 7.01
N LYS A 66 6.23 7.15 5.73
CA LYS A 66 7.02 7.61 4.57
C LYS A 66 6.60 8.98 4.04
N LYS A 67 5.73 9.70 4.76
CA LYS A 67 5.13 10.98 4.32
C LYS A 67 4.36 10.83 3.00
N ILE A 68 3.60 9.75 2.89
CA ILE A 68 2.66 9.50 1.80
C ILE A 68 1.27 9.43 2.44
N ASN A 69 0.34 10.26 1.98
CA ASN A 69 -1.03 10.27 2.47
C ASN A 69 -1.80 9.06 1.93
N CYS A 70 -2.72 8.53 2.73
CA CYS A 70 -3.55 7.39 2.33
C CYS A 70 -5.02 7.65 2.66
N ILE A 71 -5.85 7.58 1.63
CA ILE A 71 -7.31 7.70 1.72
C ILE A 71 -7.89 6.33 1.36
N ILE A 72 -8.79 5.84 2.22
CA ILE A 72 -9.54 4.61 1.95
C ILE A 72 -10.92 5.04 1.43
N GLY A 73 -11.29 4.57 0.25
CA GLY A 73 -12.53 4.95 -0.42
C GLY A 73 -12.61 4.36 -1.84
N GLU A 74 -13.82 4.41 -2.40
CA GLU A 74 -14.11 4.06 -3.80
C GLU A 74 -14.10 5.29 -4.71
#